data_AF-A0A5N9E9X8-F1
#
_entry.id   AF-A0A5N9E9X8-F1
#
_cell.length_a   1.000
_cell.length_b   1.000
_cell.length_c   1.000
_cell.angle_alpha   90.00
_cell.angle_beta   90.00
_cell.angle_gamma   90.00
#
_symmetry.space_group_name_H-M   'P 1'
#
loop_
_entity.id
_entity.type
_entity.pdbx_description
1 polymer ?
#
loop_
_entity_poly.entity_id
_entity_poly.type
_entity_poly.pdbx_seq_one_letter_code
_entity_poly.pdbx_strand_id
1 'polypeptide(L)'
;MSNAGWSSNAKADVEGTTISTSWSVGTGGKAQYKAAITIAVPANASVEVIEFAYNETVTVVHTNQRCSKAAVDAVVTFVITGDGNGSGVSVSVDQVGGDNENYGSARGTTGSAISLNVAISGTCTG
;
A
#
# COMPACT_ATOMS: atom_id res chain seq x y z
N MET A 1 12.44 20.38 -7.37
CA MET A 1 12.06 19.18 -8.14
C MET A 1 10.72 18.70 -7.61
N SER A 2 9.74 18.42 -8.47
CA SER A 2 8.45 17.86 -8.06
C SER A 2 8.58 16.34 -7.96
N ASN A 3 8.24 15.76 -6.80
CA ASN A 3 8.16 14.31 -6.66
C ASN A 3 6.79 13.86 -7.19
N ALA A 4 6.76 12.92 -8.12
CA ALA A 4 5.50 12.31 -8.54
C ALA A 4 4.90 11.50 -7.37
N GLY A 5 3.58 11.34 -7.34
CA GLY A 5 2.93 10.45 -6.37
C GLY A 5 2.76 10.98 -4.95
N TRP A 6 3.53 11.98 -4.51
CA TRP A 6 3.61 12.44 -3.09
C TRP A 6 2.28 12.81 -2.41
N SER A 7 1.25 13.17 -3.18
CA SER A 7 -0.11 13.47 -2.69
C SER A 7 -1.15 12.42 -3.08
N SER A 8 -0.71 11.22 -3.47
CA SER A 8 -1.56 10.10 -3.87
C SER A 8 -1.45 9.04 -2.80
N ASN A 9 -2.60 8.60 -2.34
CA ASN A 9 -2.73 7.57 -1.35
C ASN A 9 -3.98 6.76 -1.60
N ALA A 10 -3.82 5.44 -1.55
CA ALA A 10 -4.96 4.54 -1.43
C ALA A 10 -5.17 4.18 0.03
N LYS A 11 -6.42 4.14 0.46
CA LYS A 11 -6.82 3.69 1.79
C LYS A 11 -7.63 2.42 1.72
N ALA A 12 -7.40 1.55 2.70
CA ALA A 12 -8.19 0.36 2.91
C ALA A 12 -8.46 0.18 4.40
N ASP A 13 -9.67 -0.26 4.74
CA ASP A 13 -9.97 -0.81 6.06
C ASP A 13 -9.57 -2.29 6.06
N VAL A 14 -8.81 -2.70 7.07
CA VAL A 14 -8.41 -4.10 7.29
C VAL A 14 -8.80 -4.45 8.72
N GLU A 15 -9.86 -5.25 8.87
CA GLU A 15 -10.41 -5.64 10.17
C GLU A 15 -10.68 -4.46 11.13
N GLY A 16 -11.24 -3.36 10.61
CA GLY A 16 -11.56 -2.16 11.37
C GLY A 16 -10.38 -1.20 11.59
N THR A 17 -9.21 -1.52 11.05
CA THR A 17 -8.06 -0.62 11.03
C THR A 17 -7.87 -0.06 9.63
N THR A 18 -8.03 1.26 9.49
CA THR A 18 -7.74 1.94 8.25
C THR A 18 -6.24 2.14 8.06
N ILE A 19 -5.72 1.67 6.93
CA ILE A 19 -4.36 1.95 6.46
C ILE A 19 -4.39 2.90 5.27
N SER A 20 -3.31 3.68 5.11
CA SER A 20 -3.01 4.49 3.94
C SER A 20 -1.72 3.98 3.34
N THR A 21 -1.73 3.77 2.03
CA THR A 21 -0.55 3.47 1.23
C THR A 21 -0.08 4.74 0.57
N SER A 22 1.23 4.99 0.52
CA SER A 22 1.80 6.13 -0.19
C SER A 22 2.94 5.69 -1.09
N TRP A 23 3.14 6.44 -2.18
CA TRP A 23 4.28 6.23 -3.06
C TRP A 23 4.77 7.55 -3.64
N SER A 24 6.05 7.61 -3.98
CA SER A 24 6.61 8.72 -4.73
C SER A 24 7.73 8.30 -5.64
N VAL A 25 7.96 9.08 -6.69
CA VAL A 25 9.13 8.96 -7.57
C VAL A 25 9.89 10.28 -7.52
N GLY A 26 11.19 10.23 -7.26
CA GLY A 26 12.02 11.43 -7.05
C GLY A 26 12.10 12.37 -8.25
N THR A 27 11.65 11.95 -9.43
CA THR A 27 11.63 12.78 -10.65
C THR A 27 10.37 12.52 -11.50
N GLY A 28 9.84 13.59 -12.09
CA GLY A 28 8.71 13.57 -13.01
C GLY A 28 7.41 14.09 -12.39
N GLY A 29 6.41 14.29 -13.25
CA GLY A 29 5.07 14.73 -12.88
C GLY A 29 4.16 13.56 -12.52
N LYS A 30 3.20 13.78 -11.61
CA LYS A 30 2.22 12.76 -11.18
C LYS A 30 1.52 12.06 -12.35
N ALA A 31 1.14 12.80 -13.40
CA ALA A 31 0.43 12.26 -14.56
C ALA A 31 1.25 11.25 -15.39
N GLN A 32 2.58 11.20 -15.21
CA GLN A 32 3.47 10.31 -15.94
C GLN A 32 3.56 8.92 -15.32
N TYR A 33 3.04 8.73 -14.09
CA TYR A 33 3.18 7.49 -13.36
C TYR A 33 1.83 6.96 -12.87
N LYS A 34 1.74 5.63 -12.86
CA LYS A 34 0.63 4.85 -12.31
C LYS A 34 1.16 3.89 -11.26
N ALA A 35 0.40 3.64 -10.22
CA ALA A 35 0.75 2.65 -9.20
C ALA A 35 -0.28 1.52 -9.15
N ALA A 36 0.19 0.29 -9.31
CA ALA A 36 -0.58 -0.89 -8.97
C ALA A 36 -0.23 -1.32 -7.55
N ILE A 37 -1.24 -1.37 -6.68
CA ILE A 37 -1.11 -1.68 -5.26
C ILE A 37 -1.89 -2.97 -5.01
N THR A 38 -1.20 -3.99 -4.51
CA THR A 38 -1.82 -5.26 -4.11
C THR A 38 -1.72 -5.39 -2.59
N ILE A 39 -2.87 -5.58 -1.95
CA ILE A 39 -2.97 -5.83 -0.50
C ILE A 39 -3.30 -7.30 -0.34
N ALA A 40 -2.29 -8.10 0.02
CA ALA A 40 -2.47 -9.52 0.31
C ALA A 40 -2.73 -9.72 1.79
N VAL A 41 -3.88 -10.28 2.15
CA VAL A 41 -4.29 -10.55 3.54
C VAL A 41 -4.57 -12.04 3.77
N PRO A 42 -4.66 -12.51 5.01
CA PRO A 42 -5.10 -13.87 5.31
C PRO A 42 -6.54 -14.15 4.86
N ALA A 43 -6.87 -15.43 4.60
CA ALA A 43 -8.13 -15.90 4.02
C ALA A 43 -9.39 -15.41 4.74
N ASN A 44 -9.31 -15.25 6.05
CA ASN A 44 -10.43 -14.87 6.91
C ASN A 44 -10.37 -13.42 7.36
N ALA A 45 -9.50 -12.60 6.77
CA ALA A 45 -9.44 -11.17 7.05
C ALA A 45 -10.47 -10.40 6.20
N SER A 46 -11.22 -9.51 6.84
CA SER A 46 -12.07 -8.52 6.17
C SER A 46 -11.21 -7.36 5.63
N VAL A 47 -11.47 -6.95 4.38
CA VAL A 47 -10.80 -5.80 3.75
C VAL A 47 -11.79 -5.04 2.89
N GLU A 48 -11.84 -3.72 3.07
CA GLU A 48 -12.61 -2.79 2.25
C GLU A 48 -11.68 -1.71 1.67
N VAL A 49 -11.67 -1.53 0.35
CA VAL A 49 -10.95 -0.41 -0.27
C VAL A 49 -11.82 0.85 -0.17
N ILE A 50 -11.34 1.86 0.56
CA ILE A 50 -12.11 3.08 0.88
C ILE A 50 -11.93 4.14 -0.21
N GLU A 51 -10.68 4.42 -0.58
CA GLU A 51 -10.35 5.42 -1.59
C GLU A 51 -9.01 5.11 -2.26
N PHE A 52 -8.83 5.61 -3.49
CA PHE A 52 -7.56 5.59 -4.21
C PHE A 52 -7.56 6.68 -5.29
N ALA A 53 -6.37 7.14 -5.68
CA ALA A 53 -6.25 8.16 -6.71
C ALA A 53 -6.55 7.61 -8.11
N TYR A 54 -6.93 8.47 -9.06
CA TYR A 54 -7.27 8.06 -10.44
C TYR A 54 -6.14 7.32 -11.18
N ASN A 55 -4.88 7.54 -10.79
CA ASN A 55 -3.70 6.89 -11.36
C ASN A 55 -3.22 5.68 -10.52
N GLU A 56 -4.06 5.19 -9.62
CA GLU A 56 -3.82 4.03 -8.79
C GLU A 56 -4.83 2.93 -9.13
N THR A 57 -4.39 1.69 -8.97
CA THR A 57 -5.27 0.53 -8.96
C THR A 57 -4.98 -0.25 -7.69
N VAL A 58 -6.01 -0.53 -6.90
CA VAL A 58 -5.88 -1.34 -5.68
C VAL A 58 -6.53 -2.68 -5.92
N THR A 59 -5.81 -3.75 -5.61
CA THR A 59 -6.33 -5.13 -5.66
C THR A 59 -6.15 -5.76 -4.30
N VAL A 60 -7.22 -6.34 -3.77
CA VAL A 60 -7.17 -7.14 -2.54
C VAL A 60 -7.07 -8.60 -2.94
N VAL A 61 -6.13 -9.33 -2.35
CA VAL A 61 -6.00 -10.77 -2.53
C VAL A 61 -6.00 -11.47 -1.19
N HIS A 62 -6.81 -12.52 -1.08
CA HIS A 62 -6.82 -13.40 0.08
C HIS A 62 -5.83 -14.53 -0.13
N THR A 63 -4.87 -14.66 0.76
CA THR A 63 -3.89 -15.74 0.79
C THR A 63 -4.48 -16.98 1.46
N ASN A 64 -3.80 -18.12 1.36
CA ASN A 64 -4.20 -19.35 2.04
C ASN A 64 -3.86 -19.35 3.55
N GLN A 65 -3.19 -18.30 4.05
CA GLN A 65 -2.88 -18.19 5.47
C GLN A 65 -4.12 -17.76 6.26
N ARG A 66 -4.21 -18.15 7.53
CA ARG A 66 -5.22 -17.64 8.46
C ARG A 66 -4.55 -16.68 9.42
N CYS A 67 -5.20 -15.56 9.71
CA CYS A 67 -4.69 -14.63 10.71
C CYS A 67 -4.92 -15.16 12.13
N SER A 68 -4.03 -14.74 13.03
CA SER A 68 -4.21 -14.90 14.47
C SER A 68 -5.16 -13.81 15.02
N LYS A 69 -5.69 -13.99 16.23
CA LYS A 69 -6.67 -13.05 16.83
C LYS A 69 -6.12 -11.64 17.12
N ALA A 70 -4.83 -11.39 16.98
CA ALA A 70 -4.20 -10.15 17.47
C ALA A 70 -3.58 -9.26 16.38
N ALA A 71 -3.36 -9.79 15.17
CA ALA A 71 -2.81 -9.04 14.05
C ALA A 71 -3.16 -9.69 12.71
N VAL A 72 -3.32 -8.84 11.71
CA VAL A 72 -3.42 -9.23 10.30
C VAL A 72 -2.05 -9.09 9.67
N ASP A 73 -1.37 -10.21 9.45
CA ASP A 73 -0.14 -10.25 8.66
C ASP A 73 -0.48 -10.05 7.19
N ALA A 74 -0.21 -8.85 6.67
CA ALA A 74 -0.49 -8.50 5.30
C ALA A 74 0.81 -8.22 4.52
N VAL A 75 0.76 -8.46 3.21
CA VAL A 75 1.83 -8.05 2.29
C VAL A 75 1.27 -7.01 1.34
N VAL A 76 1.77 -5.79 1.44
CA VAL A 76 1.41 -4.71 0.51
C VAL A 76 2.50 -4.59 -0.54
N THR A 77 2.14 -4.83 -1.80
CA THR A 77 3.06 -4.78 -2.94
C THR A 77 2.71 -3.62 -3.86
N PHE A 78 3.72 -2.85 -4.22
CA PHE A 78 3.62 -1.70 -5.10
C PHE A 78 4.38 -1.99 -6.40
N VAL A 79 3.77 -1.65 -7.53
CA VAL A 79 4.45 -1.59 -8.83
C VAL A 79 4.16 -0.22 -9.44
N ILE A 80 5.17 0.64 -9.49
CA ILE A 80 5.05 2.00 -10.03
C ILE A 80 5.58 1.97 -11.46
N THR A 81 4.72 2.24 -12.43
CA THR A 81 5.06 2.24 -13.86
C THR A 81 4.84 3.62 -14.46
N GLY A 82 5.53 3.95 -15.54
CA GLY A 82 5.38 5.24 -16.20
C GLY A 82 6.44 5.47 -17.28
N ASP A 83 6.25 6.55 -18.02
CA ASP A 83 7.08 6.92 -19.18
C ASP A 83 8.43 7.55 -18.75
N GLY A 84 8.56 7.84 -17.45
CA GLY A 84 9.77 8.39 -16.88
C GLY A 84 10.77 7.31 -16.48
N ASN A 85 12.04 7.52 -16.83
CA ASN A 85 13.19 6.79 -16.27
C ASN A 85 13.43 7.16 -14.79
N GLY A 86 12.37 7.35 -14.02
CA GLY A 86 12.44 7.86 -12.66
C GLY A 86 13.14 6.89 -11.73
N SER A 87 14.29 7.31 -11.19
CA SER A 87 14.98 6.63 -10.10
C SER A 87 14.51 7.17 -8.74
N GLY A 88 14.58 6.32 -7.70
CA GLY A 88 14.25 6.72 -6.34
C GLY A 88 12.76 6.64 -6.05
N VAL A 89 12.17 5.46 -6.27
CA VAL A 89 10.82 5.16 -5.79
C VAL A 89 10.88 4.98 -4.29
N SER A 90 9.95 5.61 -3.56
CA SER A 90 9.73 5.36 -2.14
C SER A 90 8.26 5.01 -1.91
N VAL A 91 7.99 4.01 -1.07
CA VAL A 91 6.64 3.58 -0.72
C VAL A 91 6.50 3.45 0.79
N SER A 92 5.31 3.68 1.32
CA SER A 92 4.99 3.46 2.73
C SER A 92 3.59 2.91 2.92
N VAL A 93 3.39 2.28 4.07
CA VAL A 93 2.09 1.91 4.61
C VAL A 93 2.01 2.45 6.03
N ASP A 94 0.97 3.23 6.29
CA ASP A 94 0.77 3.98 7.52
C ASP A 94 -0.65 3.75 8.04
N GLN A 95 -0.85 3.70 9.36
CA GLN A 95 -2.18 3.72 9.94
C GLN A 95 -2.82 5.11 9.77
N VAL A 96 -4.12 5.13 9.46
CA VAL A 96 -4.90 6.37 9.41
C VAL A 96 -5.66 6.55 10.72
N GLY A 97 -5.43 7.68 11.38
CA GLY A 97 -5.99 7.95 12.70
C GLY A 97 -5.19 7.26 13.82
N GLY A 98 -5.47 7.62 15.08
CA GLY A 98 -4.64 7.21 16.22
C GLY A 98 -3.28 7.94 16.23
N ASP A 99 -2.21 7.21 16.56
CA ASP A 99 -0.83 7.72 16.67
C ASP A 99 -0.12 7.89 15.31
N ASN A 100 -0.80 7.65 14.18
CA ASN A 100 -0.24 7.62 12.82
C ASN A 100 1.01 6.71 12.72
N GLU A 101 0.86 5.46 13.16
CA GLU A 101 1.92 4.45 13.15
C GLU A 101 2.37 4.13 11.70
N ASN A 102 3.69 4.12 11.47
CA ASN A 102 4.26 3.63 10.21
C ASN A 102 4.46 2.11 10.31
N TYR A 103 3.70 1.34 9.53
CA TYR A 103 3.85 -0.12 9.47
C TYR A 103 5.05 -0.56 8.63
N GLY A 104 5.47 0.28 7.69
CA GLY A 104 6.69 0.03 6.94
C GLY A 104 6.93 1.03 5.82
N SER A 105 8.18 1.10 5.37
CA SER A 105 8.57 1.82 4.18
C SER A 105 9.68 1.10 3.43
N ALA A 106 9.71 1.27 2.11
CA ALA A 106 10.72 0.68 1.24
C ALA A 106 11.07 1.62 0.10
N ARG A 107 12.20 1.34 -0.53
CA ARG A 107 12.66 2.03 -1.74
C ARG A 107 12.89 1.04 -2.86
N GLY A 108 12.75 1.52 -4.09
CA GLY A 108 12.98 0.71 -5.27
C GLY A 108 13.10 1.53 -6.53
N THR A 109 12.78 0.87 -7.64
CA THR A 109 12.84 1.42 -9.00
C THR A 109 11.49 1.23 -9.67
N THR A 110 11.19 2.06 -10.66
CA THR A 110 9.98 1.92 -11.46
C THR A 110 9.99 0.59 -12.22
N GLY A 111 8.82 0.00 -12.43
CA GLY A 111 8.63 -1.30 -13.08
C GLY A 111 8.94 -2.51 -12.19
N SER A 112 9.63 -2.34 -11.06
CA SER A 112 9.89 -3.42 -10.11
C SER A 112 8.80 -3.51 -9.05
N ALA A 113 8.54 -4.73 -8.57
CA ALA A 113 7.69 -4.96 -7.40
C ALA A 113 8.45 -4.58 -6.12
N ILE A 114 7.79 -3.79 -5.27
CA ILE A 114 8.28 -3.39 -3.95
C ILE A 114 7.27 -3.88 -2.92
N SER A 115 7.63 -4.87 -2.12
CA SER A 115 6.73 -5.51 -1.14
C SER A 115 7.11 -5.13 0.28
N LEU A 116 6.10 -4.85 1.09
CA LEU A 116 6.18 -4.59 2.52
C LEU A 116 5.40 -5.66 3.27
N ASN A 117 6.04 -6.34 4.21
CA ASN A 117 5.35 -7.16 5.20
C ASN A 117 4.90 -6.25 6.33
N VAL A 118 3.61 -6.15 6.57
CA VAL A 118 3.02 -5.25 7.56
C VAL A 118 2.14 -6.05 8.53
N ALA A 119 2.31 -5.81 9.82
CA ALA A 119 1.46 -6.37 10.86
C ALA A 119 0.42 -5.31 11.23
N ILE A 120 -0.79 -5.46 10.68
CA ILE A 120 -1.87 -4.50 10.90
C ILE A 120 -2.63 -4.91 12.16
N SER A 121 -2.78 -3.98 13.10
CA SER A 121 -3.61 -4.19 14.28
C SER A 121 -5.04 -4.52 13.87
N GLY A 122 -5.57 -5.67 14.28
CA GLY A 122 -6.89 -6.11 13.88
C GLY A 122 -7.24 -7.47 14.46
N THR A 123 -8.53 -7.71 14.71
CA THR A 123 -9.01 -8.99 15.23
C THR A 123 -9.73 -9.73 14.12
N CYS A 124 -9.08 -10.76 13.57
CA CYS A 124 -9.75 -11.61 12.60
C CYS A 124 -10.89 -12.38 13.24
N THR A 125 -12.10 -12.13 12.75
CA THR A 125 -13.31 -12.84 13.15
C THR A 125 -13.58 -13.94 12.11
N GLY A 126 -12.88 -15.07 12.28
CA GLY A 126 -13.15 -16.29 11.50
C GLY A 126 -14.43 -17.00 11.93
#